data_AF-A0A371XFR1-F1
#
_entry.id   AF-A0A371XFR1-F1
#
_cell.length_a   1.000
_cell.length_b   1.000
_cell.length_c   1.000
_cell.angle_alpha   90.00
_cell.angle_beta   90.00
_cell.angle_gamma   90.00
#
_symmetry.space_group_name_H-M   'P 1'
#
loop_
_entity.id
_entity.type
_entity.pdbx_description
1 polymer ?
#
loop_
_entity_poly.entity_id
_entity_poly.type
_entity_poly.pdbx_seq_one_letter_code
_entity_poly.pdbx_strand_id
1 'polypeptide(L)'
;MKVLAEFLERQGLSLRGGINFGMDDDAPHGASGQPAKAVLLVGNVGAGFWPHFQQWYSAQARRTENPLDEWSREVIGAAGALIGARAVLPNDRPFLPFQQWAMRAEGLRASPLGILMHPEYGLWHAYRGALLLNAELPDDGQVATEHLCDLCVEKPCLKACPVHAHQATGFAYQRCLQHVRSPAGADCRLGGCMDRNACPYGTKFRYPRAVQQFFMDAFVR
;
A
#
# COMPACT_ATOMS: atom_id res chain seq x y z
N MET A 1 8.44 20.00 4.26
CA MET A 1 8.56 18.53 4.34
C MET A 1 8.54 17.99 5.77
N LYS A 2 9.33 18.54 6.71
CA LYS A 2 9.38 18.09 8.12
C LYS A 2 8.01 18.01 8.82
N VAL A 3 7.24 19.10 8.80
CA VAL A 3 5.89 19.16 9.43
C VAL A 3 4.94 18.10 8.88
N LEU A 4 5.02 17.83 7.57
CA LEU A 4 4.23 16.79 6.91
C LEU A 4 4.61 15.40 7.40
N ALA A 5 5.91 15.09 7.44
CA ALA A 5 6.40 13.80 7.92
C ALA A 5 5.96 13.53 9.37
N GLU A 6 6.17 14.52 10.26
CA GLU A 6 5.74 14.43 11.66
C GLU A 6 4.22 14.26 11.81
N PHE A 7 3.42 14.90 10.95
CA PHE A 7 1.98 14.72 10.94
C PHE A 7 1.59 13.28 10.57
N LEU A 8 2.18 12.73 9.51
CA LEU A 8 1.91 11.37 9.05
C LEU A 8 2.37 10.32 10.06
N GLU A 9 3.54 10.50 10.68
CA GLU A 9 4.09 9.61 11.70
C GLU A 9 3.15 9.49 12.91
N ARG A 10 2.51 10.60 13.32
CA ARG A 10 1.48 10.59 14.38
C ARG A 10 0.22 9.80 14.03
N GLN A 11 0.04 9.43 12.76
CA GLN A 11 -1.04 8.58 12.26
C GLN A 11 -0.55 7.15 11.92
N GLY A 12 0.73 6.84 12.19
CA GLY A 12 1.36 5.57 11.82
C GLY A 12 1.57 5.41 10.31
N LEU A 13 1.64 6.52 9.57
CA LEU A 13 1.97 6.59 8.15
C LEU A 13 3.34 7.22 7.95
N SER A 14 3.92 7.04 6.76
CA SER A 14 5.18 7.65 6.37
C SER A 14 5.14 8.15 4.92
N LEU A 15 6.06 9.06 4.61
CA LEU A 15 6.40 9.38 3.23
C LEU A 15 7.13 8.20 2.61
N ARG A 16 6.78 7.86 1.38
CA ARG A 16 7.25 6.67 0.65
C ARG A 16 7.94 7.07 -0.67
N GLY A 17 8.72 8.14 -0.61
CA GLY A 17 9.37 8.74 -1.78
C GLY A 17 8.40 9.55 -2.65
N GLY A 18 8.95 10.21 -3.66
CA GLY A 18 8.19 10.97 -4.64
C GLY A 18 8.91 11.05 -5.98
N ILE A 19 8.20 11.53 -7.00
CA ILE A 19 8.74 11.71 -8.34
C ILE A 19 8.30 13.07 -8.87
N ASN A 20 9.17 13.68 -9.67
CA ASN A 20 8.81 14.79 -10.55
C ASN A 20 8.19 14.22 -11.83
N PHE A 21 7.11 14.84 -12.30
CA PHE A 21 6.50 14.51 -13.58
C PHE A 21 7.32 15.15 -14.70
N GLY A 22 7.69 14.35 -15.70
CA GLY A 22 8.34 14.82 -16.92
C GLY A 22 7.34 15.39 -17.92
N MET A 23 7.85 15.91 -19.04
CA MET A 23 7.01 16.47 -20.12
C MET A 23 6.09 15.43 -20.77
N ASP A 24 6.51 14.16 -20.79
CA ASP A 24 5.77 13.05 -21.39
C ASP A 24 4.89 12.28 -20.39
N ASP A 25 4.90 12.68 -19.11
CA ASP A 25 4.04 12.06 -18.08
C ASP A 25 2.60 12.63 -18.18
N ASP A 26 1.60 11.77 -18.09
CA ASP A 26 0.19 12.17 -17.93
C ASP A 26 -0.07 12.61 -16.48
N ALA A 27 0.39 13.81 -16.15
CA ALA A 27 0.37 14.36 -14.80
C ALA A 27 -1.06 14.74 -14.37
N PRO A 28 -1.60 14.15 -13.29
CA PRO A 28 -2.92 14.53 -12.80
C PRO A 28 -2.95 15.98 -12.31
N HIS A 29 -4.11 16.63 -12.39
CA HIS A 29 -4.23 18.01 -11.92
C HIS A 29 -4.07 18.13 -10.40
N GLY A 30 -3.18 19.02 -9.97
CA GLY A 30 -2.96 19.39 -8.58
C GLY A 30 -4.05 20.30 -8.01
N ALA A 31 -3.79 20.88 -6.84
CA ALA A 31 -4.77 21.72 -6.13
C ALA A 31 -5.09 23.04 -6.86
N SER A 32 -4.17 23.52 -7.71
CA SER A 32 -4.37 24.72 -8.54
C SER A 32 -5.23 24.48 -9.78
N GLY A 33 -5.62 23.22 -10.05
CA GLY A 33 -6.28 22.82 -11.29
C GLY A 33 -5.32 22.65 -12.49
N GLN A 34 -4.03 23.00 -12.34
CA GLN A 34 -2.99 22.74 -13.33
C GLN A 34 -2.41 21.33 -13.14
N PRO A 35 -1.79 20.73 -14.17
CA PRO A 35 -1.01 19.50 -14.01
C PRO A 35 -0.02 19.61 -12.84
N ALA A 36 0.01 18.58 -11.99
CA ALA A 36 0.95 18.52 -10.88
C ALA A 36 2.39 18.46 -11.40
N LYS A 37 3.32 19.07 -10.67
CA LYS A 37 4.75 19.00 -10.98
C LYS A 37 5.41 17.77 -10.38
N ALA A 38 4.88 17.29 -9.27
CA ALA A 38 5.39 16.12 -8.58
C ALA A 38 4.27 15.38 -7.84
N VAL A 39 4.54 14.12 -7.51
CA VAL A 39 3.72 13.31 -6.61
C VAL A 39 4.58 12.76 -5.48
N LEU A 40 4.07 12.90 -4.26
CA LEU A 40 4.69 12.36 -3.05
C LEU A 40 3.81 11.25 -2.48
N LEU A 41 4.35 10.04 -2.39
CA LEU A 41 3.61 8.87 -1.95
C LEU A 41 3.52 8.81 -0.42
N VAL A 42 2.36 8.38 0.06
CA VAL A 42 2.06 8.21 1.49
C VAL A 42 1.56 6.79 1.72
N GLY A 43 2.10 6.15 2.74
CA GLY A 43 1.80 4.75 2.99
C GLY A 43 2.10 4.32 4.41
N ASN A 44 1.83 3.05 4.70
CA ASN A 44 2.19 2.43 5.96
C ASN A 44 3.36 1.45 5.77
N VAL A 45 4.23 1.41 6.77
CA VAL A 45 5.23 0.35 6.97
C VAL A 45 4.75 -0.52 8.12
N GLY A 46 4.66 -1.82 7.89
CA GLY A 46 4.03 -2.73 8.85
C GLY A 46 2.63 -2.25 9.25
N ALA A 47 2.25 -2.56 10.49
CA ALA A 47 0.93 -2.22 11.03
C ALA A 47 0.95 -0.97 11.95
N GLY A 48 1.90 -0.05 11.78
CA GLY A 48 1.99 1.17 12.60
C GLY A 48 0.71 2.01 12.57
N PHE A 49 0.01 2.04 11.43
CA PHE A 49 -1.27 2.73 11.26
C PHE A 49 -2.42 2.15 12.10
N TRP A 50 -2.33 0.89 12.51
CA TRP A 50 -3.47 0.11 12.99
C TRP A 50 -4.09 0.68 14.28
N PRO A 51 -3.34 1.06 15.33
CA PRO A 51 -3.92 1.66 16.53
C PRO A 51 -4.67 2.97 16.23
N HIS A 52 -4.13 3.80 15.33
CA HIS A 52 -4.73 5.07 14.93
C HIS A 52 -6.03 4.86 14.15
N PHE A 53 -6.01 3.93 13.19
CA PHE A 53 -7.20 3.53 12.47
C PHE A 53 -8.26 2.96 13.43
N GLN A 54 -7.89 2.11 14.38
CA GLN A 54 -8.84 1.55 15.35
C GLN A 54 -9.48 2.62 16.24
N GLN A 55 -8.70 3.60 16.69
CA GLN A 55 -9.20 4.74 17.46
C GLN A 55 -10.18 5.57 16.62
N TRP A 56 -9.84 5.87 15.37
CA TRP A 56 -10.73 6.57 14.46
C TRP A 56 -12.02 5.77 14.20
N TYR A 57 -11.89 4.46 13.98
CA TYR A 57 -13.00 3.59 13.62
C TYR A 57 -13.95 3.33 14.79
N SER A 58 -13.48 3.37 16.04
CA SER A 58 -14.33 3.26 17.22
C SER A 58 -15.13 4.53 17.50
N ALA A 59 -14.64 5.70 17.06
CA ALA A 59 -15.32 6.98 17.19
C ALA A 59 -16.42 7.21 16.13
N GLN A 60 -16.49 6.38 15.09
CA GLN A 60 -17.49 6.54 14.02
C GLN A 60 -18.91 6.20 14.52
N ALA A 61 -19.83 7.15 14.35
CA ALA A 61 -21.24 6.97 14.73
C ALA A 61 -21.96 5.90 13.89
N ARG A 62 -21.49 5.65 12.67
CA ARG A 62 -22.02 4.62 11.77
C ARG A 62 -20.88 3.84 11.14
N ARG A 63 -21.14 2.55 10.89
CA ARG A 63 -20.22 1.71 10.12
C ARG A 63 -20.33 2.06 8.64
N THR A 64 -19.18 2.09 7.98
CA THR A 64 -19.07 2.37 6.55
C THR A 64 -18.54 1.15 5.81
N GLU A 65 -18.71 1.14 4.50
CA GLU A 65 -18.36 -0.02 3.67
C GLU A 65 -16.84 -0.23 3.61
N ASN A 66 -16.10 0.87 3.42
CA ASN A 66 -14.65 0.90 3.24
C ASN A 66 -13.98 1.81 4.29
N PRO A 67 -14.03 1.46 5.58
CA PRO A 67 -13.64 2.37 6.66
C PRO A 67 -12.15 2.75 6.61
N LEU A 68 -11.29 1.85 6.12
CA LEU A 68 -9.87 2.16 6.01
C LEU A 68 -9.58 3.15 4.87
N ASP A 69 -10.37 3.12 3.80
CA ASP A 69 -10.23 4.07 2.70
C ASP A 69 -10.72 5.46 3.12
N GLU A 70 -11.80 5.53 3.91
CA GLU A 70 -12.30 6.77 4.48
C GLU A 70 -11.31 7.39 5.47
N TRP A 71 -10.78 6.60 6.40
CA TRP A 71 -9.71 7.05 7.29
C TRP A 71 -8.50 7.55 6.51
N SER A 72 -8.07 6.80 5.48
CA SER A 72 -6.96 7.21 4.62
C SER A 72 -7.25 8.53 3.92
N ARG A 73 -8.49 8.74 3.45
CA ARG A 73 -8.90 9.98 2.78
C ARG A 73 -8.87 11.17 3.73
N GLU A 74 -9.34 11.00 4.96
CA GLU A 74 -9.31 12.05 5.97
C GLU A 74 -7.86 12.43 6.33
N VAL A 75 -7.03 11.44 6.65
CA VAL A 75 -5.64 11.67 7.06
C VAL A 75 -4.83 12.29 5.91
N ILE A 76 -4.92 11.76 4.70
CA ILE A 76 -4.13 12.22 3.56
C ILE A 76 -4.68 13.55 3.04
N GLY A 77 -5.99 13.76 3.11
CA GLY A 77 -6.62 15.07 2.84
C GLY A 77 -6.10 16.15 3.77
N ALA A 78 -6.06 15.88 5.08
CA ALA A 78 -5.48 16.80 6.06
C ALA A 78 -3.98 17.04 5.80
N ALA A 79 -3.23 16.00 5.47
CA ALA A 79 -1.82 16.10 5.10
C ALA A 79 -1.60 17.00 3.86
N GLY A 80 -2.46 16.86 2.85
CA GLY A 80 -2.44 17.71 1.66
C GLY A 80 -2.75 19.17 1.98
N ALA A 81 -3.77 19.42 2.80
CA ALA A 81 -4.15 20.77 3.23
C ALA A 81 -3.01 21.51 3.95
N LEU A 82 -2.22 20.80 4.77
CA LEU A 82 -1.07 21.38 5.49
C LEU A 82 0.00 21.99 4.57
N ILE A 83 0.10 21.51 3.33
CA ILE A 83 1.14 21.93 2.38
C ILE A 83 0.59 22.50 1.08
N GLY A 84 -0.74 22.70 0.98
CA GLY A 84 -1.39 23.16 -0.25
C GLY A 84 -1.34 22.15 -1.40
N ALA A 85 -1.29 20.86 -1.10
CA ALA A 85 -1.28 19.77 -2.08
C ALA A 85 -2.67 19.14 -2.23
N ARG A 86 -2.93 18.57 -3.41
CA ARG A 86 -4.14 17.76 -3.61
C ARG A 86 -3.86 16.32 -3.19
N ALA A 87 -4.67 15.82 -2.26
CA ALA A 87 -4.68 14.41 -1.90
C ALA A 87 -5.40 13.57 -2.97
N VAL A 88 -4.81 12.41 -3.30
CA VAL A 88 -5.42 11.39 -4.15
C VAL A 88 -5.22 10.01 -3.52
N LEU A 89 -6.15 9.09 -3.75
CA LEU A 89 -6.14 7.74 -3.19
C LEU A 89 -6.09 6.67 -4.30
N PRO A 90 -5.56 5.46 -4.02
CA PRO A 90 -5.49 4.38 -5.01
C PRO A 90 -6.85 3.92 -5.56
N ASN A 91 -7.93 4.19 -4.83
CA ASN A 91 -9.30 3.84 -5.21
C ASN A 91 -10.07 4.99 -5.88
N ASP A 92 -9.46 6.17 -6.05
CA ASP A 92 -10.07 7.28 -6.80
C ASP A 92 -10.25 6.89 -8.28
N ARG A 93 -11.29 7.46 -8.90
CA ARG A 93 -11.56 7.29 -10.34
C ARG A 93 -11.39 8.62 -11.09
N PRO A 94 -10.78 8.61 -12.30
CA PRO A 94 -10.13 7.46 -12.95
C PRO A 94 -8.92 6.95 -12.14
N PHE A 95 -8.61 5.65 -12.27
CA PHE A 95 -7.54 5.05 -11.49
C PHE A 95 -6.19 5.66 -11.85
N LEU A 96 -5.43 5.99 -10.81
CA LEU A 96 -4.09 6.57 -10.93
C LEU A 96 -3.02 5.47 -10.86
N PRO A 97 -1.86 5.62 -11.54
CA PRO A 97 -0.85 4.57 -11.66
C PRO A 97 0.06 4.48 -10.42
N PHE A 98 -0.54 4.32 -9.23
CA PHE A 98 0.14 4.27 -7.93
C PHE A 98 1.32 3.29 -7.89
N GLN A 99 1.16 2.11 -8.49
CA GLN A 99 2.23 1.11 -8.51
C GLN A 99 3.43 1.59 -9.34
N GLN A 100 3.20 2.28 -10.48
CA GLN A 100 4.28 2.81 -11.31
C GLN A 100 4.99 3.97 -10.59
N TRP A 101 4.24 4.83 -9.91
CA TRP A 101 4.81 5.89 -9.06
C TRP A 101 5.68 5.30 -7.96
N ALA A 102 5.20 4.27 -7.25
CA ALA A 102 5.97 3.59 -6.21
C ALA A 102 7.26 2.94 -6.72
N MET A 103 7.20 2.28 -7.89
CA MET A 103 8.38 1.69 -8.52
C MET A 103 9.42 2.77 -8.90
N ARG A 104 8.98 3.93 -9.41
CA ARG A 104 9.86 5.06 -9.74
C ARG A 104 10.35 5.84 -8.51
N ALA A 105 9.56 5.94 -7.46
CA ALA A 105 9.92 6.70 -6.26
C ALA A 105 10.91 5.94 -5.37
N GLU A 106 10.75 4.62 -5.25
CA GLU A 106 11.52 3.80 -4.30
C GLU A 106 12.39 2.74 -4.99
N GLY A 107 12.39 2.67 -6.32
CA GLY A 107 13.19 1.70 -7.09
C GLY A 107 12.72 0.26 -6.91
N LEU A 108 11.45 0.06 -6.53
CA LEU A 108 10.92 -1.25 -6.19
C LEU A 108 10.54 -2.06 -7.44
N ARG A 109 10.55 -3.38 -7.29
CA ARG A 109 10.01 -4.34 -8.26
C ARG A 109 8.95 -5.23 -7.60
N ALA A 110 8.05 -5.76 -8.43
CA ALA A 110 7.00 -6.66 -7.97
C ALA A 110 7.58 -8.02 -7.58
N SER A 111 7.15 -8.54 -6.43
CA SER A 111 7.37 -9.94 -6.05
C SER A 111 6.54 -10.89 -6.92
N PRO A 112 6.75 -12.22 -6.83
CA PRO A 112 5.88 -13.20 -7.48
C PRO A 112 4.40 -13.12 -7.05
N LEU A 113 4.08 -12.44 -5.94
CA LEU A 113 2.70 -12.22 -5.50
C LEU A 113 2.08 -10.94 -6.07
N GLY A 114 2.80 -10.18 -6.89
CA GLY A 114 2.37 -8.88 -7.44
C GLY A 114 2.49 -7.71 -6.44
N ILE A 115 2.81 -7.98 -5.18
CA ILE A 115 3.10 -6.96 -4.16
C ILE A 115 4.54 -6.47 -4.35
N LEU A 116 4.76 -5.15 -4.32
CA LEU A 116 6.11 -4.57 -4.42
C LEU A 116 6.98 -5.02 -3.23
N MET A 117 8.18 -5.53 -3.52
CA MET A 117 9.12 -6.01 -2.51
C MET A 117 10.02 -4.88 -2.04
N HIS A 118 9.88 -4.45 -0.78
CA HIS A 118 10.81 -3.51 -0.17
C HIS A 118 12.04 -4.25 0.38
N PRO A 119 13.28 -3.72 0.20
CA PRO A 119 14.50 -4.35 0.70
C PRO A 119 14.55 -4.49 2.23
N GLU A 120 13.81 -3.63 2.95
CA GLU A 120 13.73 -3.69 4.42
C GLU A 120 12.42 -4.32 4.94
N TYR A 121 11.28 -3.91 4.39
CA TYR A 121 9.95 -4.26 4.92
C TYR A 121 9.38 -5.52 4.28
N GLY A 122 10.08 -6.10 3.31
CA GLY A 122 9.59 -7.22 2.52
C GLY A 122 8.27 -6.85 1.82
N LEU A 123 7.27 -7.71 2.00
CA LEU A 123 5.92 -7.50 1.46
C LEU A 123 5.02 -6.68 2.40
N TRP A 124 5.49 -6.22 3.56
CA TRP A 124 4.64 -5.73 4.65
C TRP A 124 4.58 -4.20 4.70
N HIS A 125 4.16 -3.62 3.59
CA HIS A 125 3.92 -2.19 3.44
C HIS A 125 2.79 -1.98 2.44
N ALA A 126 2.23 -0.77 2.40
CA ALA A 126 1.23 -0.39 1.40
C ALA A 126 1.22 1.12 1.17
N TYR A 127 0.75 1.53 0.00
CA TYR A 127 0.47 2.93 -0.32
C TYR A 127 -1.00 3.20 -0.06
N ARG A 128 -1.28 4.27 0.68
CA ARG A 128 -2.64 4.68 1.08
C ARG A 128 -3.15 5.89 0.32
N GLY A 129 -2.24 6.67 -0.25
CA GLY A 129 -2.55 7.81 -1.09
C GLY A 129 -1.30 8.57 -1.46
N ALA A 130 -1.48 9.69 -2.14
CA ALA A 130 -0.40 10.52 -2.60
C ALA A 130 -0.81 11.99 -2.56
N LEU A 131 0.20 12.85 -2.52
CA LEU A 131 0.04 14.30 -2.53
C LEU A 131 0.59 14.84 -3.85
N LEU A 132 -0.31 15.45 -4.64
CA LEU A 132 0.02 16.11 -5.89
C LEU A 132 0.47 17.54 -5.60
N LEU A 133 1.71 17.84 -5.98
CA LEU A 133 2.40 19.08 -5.65
C LEU A 133 2.42 20.03 -6.85
N ASN A 134 2.34 21.34 -6.58
CA ASN A 134 2.50 22.39 -7.59
C ASN A 134 3.98 22.79 -7.80
N ALA A 135 4.88 22.20 -7.02
CA ALA A 135 6.32 22.42 -7.06
C ALA A 135 7.03 21.09 -7.26
N GLU A 136 8.20 21.14 -7.90
CA GLU A 136 9.09 19.98 -8.03
C GLU A 136 9.69 19.62 -6.67
N LEU A 137 9.94 18.33 -6.49
CA LEU A 137 10.74 17.78 -5.42
C LEU A 137 12.23 18.01 -5.73
N PRO A 138 13.08 18.23 -4.71
CA PRO A 138 14.51 18.14 -4.88
C PRO A 138 14.89 16.77 -5.44
N ASP A 139 15.85 16.73 -6.36
CA ASP A 139 16.42 15.46 -6.82
C ASP A 139 17.24 14.85 -5.68
N ASP A 140 16.75 13.74 -5.13
CA ASP A 140 17.41 12.98 -4.07
C ASP A 140 18.19 11.78 -4.61
N GLY A 141 18.18 11.57 -5.93
CA GLY A 141 18.87 10.47 -6.60
C GLY A 141 18.25 9.11 -6.27
N GLN A 142 17.81 8.39 -7.30
CA GLN A 142 17.27 7.06 -7.10
C GLN A 142 18.39 6.04 -6.88
N VAL A 143 18.48 5.47 -5.68
CA VAL A 143 19.43 4.39 -5.40
C VAL A 143 18.81 3.07 -5.82
N ALA A 144 19.49 2.35 -6.72
CA ALA A 144 19.11 0.98 -7.07
C ALA A 144 19.10 0.12 -5.81
N THR A 145 17.95 -0.50 -5.51
CA THR A 145 17.80 -1.35 -4.33
C THR A 145 17.87 -2.83 -4.72
N GLU A 146 18.46 -3.64 -3.84
CA GLU A 146 18.47 -5.08 -4.00
C GLU A 146 17.05 -5.65 -3.94
N HIS A 147 16.72 -6.57 -4.86
CA HIS A 147 15.42 -7.24 -4.82
C HIS A 147 15.53 -8.59 -4.10
N LEU A 148 14.99 -8.66 -2.88
CA LEU A 148 15.08 -9.85 -2.01
C LEU A 148 14.52 -11.16 -2.62
N CYS A 149 13.68 -11.07 -3.65
CA CYS A 149 13.20 -12.26 -4.36
C CYS A 149 14.31 -12.93 -5.16
N ASP A 150 15.31 -12.19 -5.64
CA ASP A 150 16.43 -12.74 -6.40
C ASP A 150 17.34 -13.59 -5.49
N LEU A 151 17.36 -13.29 -4.18
CA LEU A 151 18.04 -14.08 -3.14
C LEU A 151 17.20 -15.25 -2.61
N CYS A 152 15.92 -15.33 -2.98
CA CYS A 152 14.98 -16.31 -2.44
C CYS A 152 14.90 -17.54 -3.34
N VAL A 153 15.79 -18.52 -3.15
CA VAL A 153 15.81 -19.75 -3.95
C VAL A 153 14.50 -20.55 -3.78
N GLU A 154 14.06 -20.76 -2.54
CA GLU A 154 12.95 -21.67 -2.24
C GLU A 154 11.56 -21.16 -2.66
N LYS A 155 11.40 -19.84 -2.79
CA LYS A 155 10.12 -19.15 -3.10
C LYS A 155 8.92 -19.78 -2.39
N PRO A 156 8.94 -19.91 -1.05
CA PRO A 156 7.87 -20.59 -0.29
C PRO A 156 6.49 -19.94 -0.51
N CYS A 157 6.46 -18.65 -0.84
CA CYS A 157 5.25 -17.91 -1.20
C CYS A 157 4.54 -18.41 -2.48
N LEU A 158 5.17 -19.25 -3.31
CA LEU A 158 4.51 -19.85 -4.48
C LEU A 158 3.95 -21.26 -4.20
N LYS A 159 4.27 -21.81 -3.01
CA LYS A 159 3.96 -23.19 -2.63
C LYS A 159 2.94 -23.28 -1.49
N ALA A 160 2.70 -22.19 -0.76
CA ALA A 160 1.94 -22.20 0.48
C ALA A 160 0.41 -22.17 0.27
N CYS A 161 -0.08 -21.58 -0.83
CA CYS A 161 -1.51 -21.48 -1.09
C CYS A 161 -2.09 -22.84 -1.54
N PRO A 162 -3.07 -23.39 -0.82
CA PRO A 162 -3.64 -24.71 -1.11
C PRO A 162 -4.40 -24.78 -2.44
N VAL A 163 -4.69 -23.62 -3.06
CA VAL A 163 -5.39 -23.54 -4.35
C VAL A 163 -4.56 -22.88 -5.45
N HIS A 164 -3.27 -22.60 -5.20
CA HIS A 164 -2.36 -21.96 -6.16
C HIS A 164 -2.97 -20.70 -6.80
N ALA A 165 -3.41 -19.78 -5.94
CA ALA A 165 -4.09 -18.56 -6.35
C ALA A 165 -3.16 -17.58 -7.08
N HIS A 166 -1.89 -17.49 -6.67
CA HIS A 166 -0.88 -16.73 -7.40
C HIS A 166 -0.23 -17.61 -8.48
N GLN A 167 -0.34 -17.17 -9.73
CA GLN A 167 0.20 -17.85 -10.91
C GLN A 167 1.04 -16.88 -11.73
N ALA A 168 1.87 -17.41 -12.64
CA ALA A 168 2.67 -16.59 -13.55
C ALA A 168 1.80 -15.64 -14.41
N THR A 169 0.57 -16.03 -14.70
CA THR A 169 -0.39 -15.25 -15.51
C THR A 169 -1.22 -14.26 -14.68
N GLY A 170 -1.09 -14.26 -13.35
CA GLY A 170 -1.80 -13.34 -12.47
C GLY A 170 -2.43 -14.02 -11.25
N PHE A 171 -3.41 -13.36 -10.65
CA PHE A 171 -4.11 -13.82 -9.46
C PHE A 171 -5.45 -14.46 -9.83
N ALA A 172 -5.62 -15.75 -9.52
CA ALA A 172 -6.84 -16.51 -9.72
C ALA A 172 -7.90 -16.14 -8.66
N TYR A 173 -8.44 -14.91 -8.78
CA TYR A 173 -9.35 -14.29 -7.82
C TYR A 173 -10.51 -15.19 -7.42
N GLN A 174 -11.23 -15.76 -8.39
CA GLN A 174 -12.41 -16.60 -8.13
C GLN A 174 -12.06 -17.87 -7.34
N ARG A 175 -10.93 -18.51 -7.65
CA ARG A 175 -10.48 -19.72 -6.94
C ARG A 175 -10.08 -19.40 -5.51
N CYS A 176 -9.37 -18.30 -5.30
CA CYS A 176 -9.03 -17.82 -3.96
C CYS A 176 -10.31 -17.52 -3.15
N LEU A 177 -11.22 -16.73 -3.72
CA LEU A 177 -12.47 -16.35 -3.05
C LEU A 177 -13.31 -17.58 -2.67
N GLN A 178 -13.45 -18.56 -3.56
CA GLN A 178 -14.16 -19.81 -3.28
C GLN A 178 -13.52 -20.58 -2.13
N HIS A 179 -12.19 -20.75 -2.15
CA HIS A 179 -11.47 -21.42 -1.06
C HIS A 179 -11.65 -20.68 0.26
N VAL A 180 -11.44 -19.37 0.27
CA VAL A 180 -11.55 -18.53 1.46
C VAL A 180 -12.99 -18.50 1.99
N ARG A 181 -14.04 -18.69 1.18
CA ARG A 181 -15.43 -18.83 1.65
C ARG A 181 -15.77 -20.24 2.16
N SER A 182 -14.99 -21.26 1.80
CA SER A 182 -15.22 -22.66 2.22
C SER A 182 -14.77 -22.94 3.67
N PRO A 183 -15.23 -24.01 4.33
CA PRO A 183 -14.71 -24.41 5.64
C PRO A 183 -13.18 -24.57 5.68
N ALA A 184 -12.59 -25.11 4.59
CA ALA A 184 -11.14 -25.30 4.47
C ALA A 184 -10.33 -23.99 4.39
N GLY A 185 -10.98 -22.85 4.12
CA GLY A 185 -10.34 -21.53 4.04
C GLY A 185 -10.21 -20.81 5.38
N ALA A 186 -10.51 -21.45 6.51
CA ALA A 186 -10.52 -20.81 7.83
C ALA A 186 -9.17 -20.18 8.20
N ASP A 187 -8.07 -20.84 7.91
CA ASP A 187 -6.73 -20.32 8.16
C ASP A 187 -6.43 -19.08 7.31
N CYS A 188 -6.86 -19.06 6.05
CA CYS A 188 -6.75 -17.88 5.20
C CYS A 188 -7.61 -16.72 5.75
N ARG A 189 -8.85 -16.98 6.17
CA ARG A 189 -9.74 -15.94 6.72
C ARG A 189 -9.19 -15.34 8.02
N LEU A 190 -8.75 -16.18 8.95
CA LEU A 190 -8.37 -15.75 10.28
C LEU A 190 -6.88 -15.37 10.40
N GLY A 191 -6.03 -15.86 9.50
CA GLY A 191 -4.58 -15.71 9.54
C GLY A 191 -3.99 -14.87 8.40
N GLY A 192 -4.80 -14.50 7.40
CA GLY A 192 -4.33 -13.83 6.19
C GLY A 192 -3.86 -14.78 5.10
N CYS A 193 -3.44 -14.21 3.96
CA CYS A 193 -2.94 -14.98 2.82
C CYS A 193 -1.72 -15.84 3.21
N MET A 194 -1.82 -17.16 3.03
CA MET A 194 -0.74 -18.10 3.33
C MET A 194 0.52 -17.83 2.49
N ASP A 195 0.36 -17.52 1.19
CA ASP A 195 1.50 -17.17 0.32
C ASP A 195 2.28 -15.97 0.84
N ARG A 196 1.59 -14.91 1.28
CA ARG A 196 2.24 -13.71 1.83
C ARG A 196 2.92 -14.02 3.16
N ASN A 197 2.28 -14.80 4.04
CA ASN A 197 2.85 -15.22 5.32
C ASN A 197 4.03 -16.19 5.18
N ALA A 198 4.12 -16.90 4.06
CA ALA A 198 5.25 -17.79 3.78
C ALA A 198 6.52 -17.03 3.37
N CYS A 199 6.43 -15.76 2.98
CA CYS A 199 7.61 -14.96 2.64
C CYS A 199 8.53 -14.80 3.87
N PRO A 200 9.83 -15.16 3.75
CA PRO A 200 10.77 -15.10 4.87
C PRO A 200 11.33 -13.68 5.12
N TYR A 201 11.10 -12.75 4.21
CA TYR A 201 11.64 -11.39 4.26
C TYR A 201 10.67 -10.40 4.91
N GLY A 202 11.21 -9.41 5.62
CA GLY A 202 10.43 -8.37 6.29
C GLY A 202 9.54 -8.89 7.42
N THR A 203 9.85 -10.06 7.99
CA THR A 203 9.02 -10.72 9.02
C THR A 203 8.78 -9.85 10.26
N LYS A 204 9.72 -8.98 10.62
CA LYS A 204 9.59 -7.99 11.70
C LYS A 204 8.44 -7.00 11.45
N PHE A 205 8.11 -6.74 10.19
CA PHE A 205 7.05 -5.82 9.78
C PHE A 205 5.73 -6.52 9.49
N ARG A 206 5.69 -7.85 9.62
CA ARG A 206 4.51 -8.67 9.35
C ARG A 206 3.31 -8.15 10.11
N TYR A 207 2.20 -8.00 9.39
CA TYR A 207 0.96 -7.52 10.00
C TYR A 207 0.50 -8.50 11.08
N PRO A 208 0.08 -8.02 12.26
CA PRO A 208 -0.48 -8.88 13.29
C PRO A 208 -1.78 -9.51 12.78
N ARG A 209 -2.16 -10.63 13.39
CA ARG A 209 -3.30 -11.43 12.96
C ARG A 209 -4.59 -10.61 12.79
N ALA A 210 -4.87 -9.67 13.70
CA ALA A 210 -6.05 -8.82 13.64
C ALA A 210 -6.11 -7.95 12.37
N VAL A 211 -4.97 -7.40 11.93
CA VAL A 211 -4.88 -6.61 10.70
C VAL A 211 -5.07 -7.50 9.47
N GLN A 212 -4.47 -8.69 9.49
CA GLN A 212 -4.61 -9.64 8.38
C GLN A 212 -6.06 -10.11 8.24
N GLN A 213 -6.70 -10.47 9.35
CA GLN A 213 -8.10 -10.84 9.39
C GLN A 213 -8.99 -9.70 8.89
N PHE A 214 -8.76 -8.46 9.33
CA PHE A 214 -9.50 -7.30 8.83
C PHE A 214 -9.46 -7.17 7.30
N PHE A 215 -8.30 -7.39 6.67
CA PHE A 215 -8.19 -7.37 5.21
C PHE A 215 -8.90 -8.55 4.56
N MET A 216 -8.86 -9.73 5.17
CA MET A 216 -9.55 -10.91 4.65
C MET A 216 -11.07 -10.79 4.77
N ASP A 217 -11.57 -10.19 5.85
CA ASP A 217 -12.99 -9.88 6.05
C ASP A 217 -13.50 -8.91 4.98
N ALA A 218 -12.65 -8.00 4.48
CA ALA A 218 -12.98 -7.15 3.34
C ALA A 218 -12.93 -7.94 2.01
N PHE A 219 -11.92 -8.80 1.82
CA PHE A 219 -11.74 -9.59 0.60
C PHE A 219 -12.88 -10.58 0.33
N VAL A 220 -13.51 -11.13 1.38
CA VAL A 220 -14.56 -12.16 1.25
C VAL A 220 -15.97 -11.62 1.06
N ARG A 221 -16.17 -10.30 1.19
CA ARG A 221 -17.45 -9.65 0.89
C ARG A 221 -17.75 -9.78 -0.60
#